data_AF-A0A7V5XDQ5-F1
#
_entry.id   AF-A0A7V5XDQ5-F1
#
_cell.length_a   1.000
_cell.length_b   1.000
_cell.length_c   1.000
_cell.angle_alpha   90.00
_cell.angle_beta   90.00
_cell.angle_gamma   90.00
#
_symmetry.space_group_name_H-M   'P 1'
#
loop_
_entity.id
_entity.type
_entity.pdbx_description
1 polymer ?
#
loop_
_entity_poly.entity_id
_entity_poly.type
_entity_poly.pdbx_seq_one_letter_code
_entity_poly.pdbx_strand_id
1 'polypeptide(L)' 'NKLVIQANNPEQEEAQDEIEVDYQGGEFEIGFNVNYLLDALAAVESDQVELGFVDSNSSCLIHAPGEEHTRYVVMPMRL' A
#
# COMPACT_ATOMS: atom_id res chain seq x y z
N ASN A 1 6.33 -10.87 8.68
CA ASN A 1 6.08 -9.52 9.23
C ASN A 1 4.62 -9.18 9.06
N LYS A 2 4.10 -8.11 9.65
CA LYS A 2 2.68 -7.74 9.54
C LYS A 2 2.53 -6.34 8.96
N LEU A 3 1.60 -6.19 8.03
CA LEU A 3 1.09 -4.90 7.58
C LEU A 3 -0.24 -4.66 8.30
N VAL A 4 -0.33 -3.55 9.01
CA VAL A 4 -1.57 -3.10 9.65
C VAL A 4 -2.19 -2.02 8.77
N ILE A 5 -3.45 -2.21 8.38
CA ILE A 5 -4.21 -1.25 7.59
C ILE A 5 -5.27 -0.65 8.50
N GLN A 6 -5.30 0.67 8.62
CA GLN A 6 -6.28 1.40 9.43
C GLN A 6 -7.02 2.42 8.57
N ALA A 7 -8.34 2.51 8.76
CA ALA A 7 -9.18 3.50 8.13
C ALA A 7 -10.17 4.07 9.14
N ASN A 8 -10.31 5.39 9.16
CA ASN A 8 -11.22 6.11 10.03
C ASN A 8 -12.14 6.98 9.18
N ASN A 9 -13.45 6.97 9.45
CA ASN A 9 -14.38 7.88 8.80
C ASN A 9 -14.76 9.06 9.72
N PRO A 10 -15.34 10.16 9.19
CA PRO A 10 -15.77 11.31 10.00
C PRO A 10 -16.85 10.97 11.04
N GLU A 11 -17.53 9.83 10.88
CA GLU A 11 -18.57 9.31 11.78
C GLU A 11 -17.96 8.52 12.97
N GLN A 12 -16.63 8.55 13.11
CA GLN A 12 -15.84 7.85 14.14
C GLN A 12 -15.94 6.31 14.06
N GLU A 13 -16.25 5.78 12.89
CA GLU A 13 -16.07 4.35 12.64
C GLU A 13 -14.61 4.08 12.30
N GLU A 14 -14.04 3.08 12.96
CA GLU A 14 -12.67 2.62 12.78
C GLU A 14 -12.70 1.22 12.17
N ALA A 15 -11.90 1.01 11.13
CA ALA A 15 -11.62 -0.30 10.57
C ALA A 15 -10.12 -0.58 10.68
N GLN A 16 -9.78 -1.75 11.19
CA GLN A 16 -8.41 -2.24 11.25
C GLN A 16 -8.34 -3.65 10.67
N ASP A 17 -7.35 -3.88 9.81
CA ASP A 17 -7.03 -5.20 9.29
C ASP A 17 -5.53 -5.48 9.41
N GLU A 18 -5.17 -6.76 9.49
CA GLU A 18 -3.79 -7.23 9.62
C GLU A 18 -3.48 -8.29 8.57
N ILE A 19 -2.46 -8.05 7.76
CA ILE A 19 -2.06 -8.95 6.68
C ILE A 19 -0.62 -9.41 6.91
N GLU A 20 -0.38 -10.70 6.74
CA GLU A 20 0.98 -11.24 6.74
C GLU A 20 1.73 -10.81 5.48
N VAL A 21 2.93 -10.25 5.66
CA VAL A 21 3.78 -9.75 4.57
C VAL A 21 5.22 -10.23 4.73
N ASP A 22 5.89 -10.44 3.59
CA ASP A 22 7.34 -10.60 3.52
C ASP A 22 7.98 -9.22 3.40
N TYR A 23 8.46 -8.71 4.54
CA TYR A 23 9.09 -7.40 4.66
C TYR A 23 10.29 -7.50 5.58
N GLN A 24 11.43 -6.91 5.23
CA GLN A 24 12.66 -7.02 6.02
C GLN A 24 13.24 -5.65 6.43
N GLY A 25 12.52 -4.55 6.14
CA GLY A 25 12.93 -3.20 6.52
C GLY A 25 12.52 -2.83 7.96
N GLY A 26 12.71 -1.56 8.30
CA GLY A 26 12.31 -1.01 9.61
C GLY A 26 10.82 -0.67 9.68
N GLU A 27 10.30 -0.48 10.88
CA GLU A 27 8.92 -0.04 11.09
C GLU A 27 8.69 1.36 10.50
N PHE A 28 7.57 1.54 9.80
CA PHE A 28 7.15 2.84 9.25
C PHE A 28 5.63 2.89 9.13
N GLU A 29 5.12 4.12 9.07
CA GLU A 29 3.70 4.41 8.85
C GLU A 29 3.56 5.41 7.70
N ILE A 30 2.55 5.20 6.85
CA ILE A 30 2.29 6.01 5.66
C ILE A 30 0.79 6.05 5.38
N GLY A 31 0.26 7.24 5.08
CA GLY A 31 -1.14 7.44 4.72
C GLY A 31 -1.35 7.39 3.21
N PHE A 32 -2.41 6.73 2.76
CA PHE A 32 -2.80 6.71 1.34
C PHE A 32 -4.29 6.99 1.17
N ASN A 33 -4.66 7.45 -0.02
CA ASN A 33 -6.04 7.38 -0.46
C ASN A 33 -6.37 5.93 -0.82
N VAL A 34 -7.31 5.33 -0.08
CA VAL A 34 -7.69 3.92 -0.27
C VAL A 34 -8.18 3.62 -1.69
N ASN A 35 -8.87 4.57 -2.34
CA ASN A 35 -9.39 4.35 -3.69
C ASN A 35 -8.25 4.21 -4.70
N TYR A 36 -7.17 5.01 -4.56
CA TYR A 36 -6.03 4.90 -5.45
C TYR A 36 -5.24 3.60 -5.26
N LEU A 37 -5.17 3.10 -4.03
CA LEU A 37 -4.59 1.78 -3.78
C LEU A 37 -5.44 0.68 -4.41
N LEU A 38 -6.76 0.70 -4.23
CA LEU A 38 -7.66 -0.29 -4.82
C LEU A 38 -7.62 -0.26 -6.36
N ASP A 39 -7.60 0.92 -6.97
CA ASP A 39 -7.51 1.07 -8.42
C ASP A 39 -6.18 0.52 -8.97
N ALA A 40 -5.06 0.81 -8.29
CA ALA A 40 -3.75 0.30 -8.68
C ALA A 40 -3.66 -1.22 -8.51
N LEU A 41 -4.14 -1.76 -7.38
CA LEU A 41 -4.17 -3.19 -7.11
C LEU A 41 -5.04 -3.95 -8.12
N ALA A 42 -6.22 -3.42 -8.45
CA ALA A 42 -7.12 -4.02 -9.44
C ALA A 42 -6.54 -4.03 -10.87
N ALA A 43 -5.59 -3.14 -11.16
CA ALA A 43 -4.90 -3.10 -12.44
C ALA A 43 -3.71 -4.09 -12.53
N VAL A 44 -3.26 -4.64 -11.40
CA VAL A 44 -2.20 -5.67 -11.38
C VAL A 44 -2.82 -7.02 -11.72
N GLU A 45 -2.42 -7.58 -12.87
CA GLU A 45 -2.89 -8.90 -13.35
C GLU A 45 -2.09 -10.06 -12.70
N SER A 46 -2.14 -10.17 -11.37
CA SER A 46 -1.43 -11.21 -10.60
C SER A 46 -2.12 -11.48 -9.26
N ASP A 47 -2.00 -12.70 -8.74
CA ASP A 47 -2.48 -13.06 -7.40
C ASP A 47 -1.60 -12.48 -6.28
N GLN A 48 -0.39 -12.01 -6.63
CA GLN A 48 0.57 -11.38 -5.72
C GLN A 48 1.00 -10.01 -6.25
N VAL A 49 1.33 -9.11 -5.33
CA VAL A 49 1.79 -7.75 -5.62
C VAL A 49 3.02 -7.41 -4.77
N GLU A 50 3.95 -6.68 -5.36
CA GLU A 50 5.10 -6.10 -4.65
C GLU A 50 4.87 -4.60 -4.47
N LEU A 51 5.04 -4.14 -3.23
CA LEU A 51 4.90 -2.76 -2.82
C LEU A 51 6.28 -2.20 -2.45
N GLY A 52 6.77 -1.25 -3.24
CA GLY A 52 8.03 -0.55 -3.02
C GLY A 52 7.82 0.73 -2.21
N PHE A 53 8.55 0.86 -1.10
CA PHE A 53 8.54 2.04 -0.24
C PHE A 53 9.96 2.59 -0.07
N VAL A 54 10.09 3.92 -0.03
CA VAL A 54 11.36 4.61 0.25
C VAL A 54 11.31 5.28 1.62
N ASP A 55 10.33 6.16 1.82
CA ASP A 55 10.04 6.82 3.08
C ASP A 55 8.55 7.23 3.13
N SER A 56 8.09 7.79 4.25
CA SER A 56 6.68 8.17 4.48
C SER A 56 6.18 9.33 3.61
N ASN A 57 7.08 10.06 2.93
CA ASN A 57 6.72 11.18 2.05
C ASN A 57 6.88 10.82 0.56
N SER A 58 7.44 9.66 0.26
CA SER A 58 7.73 9.20 -1.08
C SER A 58 6.59 8.37 -1.64
N SER A 59 6.47 8.38 -2.96
CA SER A 59 5.49 7.58 -3.68
C SER A 59 5.68 6.09 -3.41
N CYS A 60 4.58 5.35 -3.30
CA CYS A 60 4.59 3.90 -3.32
C CYS A 60 4.59 3.40 -4.77
N LEU A 61 5.46 2.44 -5.07
CA LEU A 61 5.51 1.74 -6.34
C LEU A 61 4.79 0.40 -6.20
N ILE A 62 3.92 0.06 -7.15
CA ILE A 62 3.11 -1.16 -7.13
C ILE A 62 3.30 -1.89 -8.45
N HIS A 63 3.66 -3.17 -8.41
CA HIS A 63 3.79 -4.02 -9.61
C HIS A 63 3.62 -5.51 -9.27
N ALA A 64 3.44 -6.34 -10.31
CA ALA A 64 3.45 -7.79 -10.14
C ALA A 64 4.89 -8.30 -9.91
N PRO A 65 5.09 -9.39 -9.15
CA PRO A 65 6.39 -10.05 -9.03
C PRO A 65 6.95 -10.44 -10.40
N GLY A 66 8.19 -10.06 -10.68
CA GLY A 66 8.86 -10.36 -11.95
C GLY A 66 8.40 -9.53 -13.16
N GLU A 67 7.48 -8.57 -12.99
CA GLU A 67 7.06 -7.63 -14.04
C GLU A 67 7.86 -6.34 -13.94
N GLU A 68 8.64 -6.01 -14.99
CA GLU A 68 9.50 -4.83 -14.98
C GLU A 68 8.93 -3.64 -15.75
N HIS A 69 7.98 -3.87 -16.66
CA HIS A 69 7.49 -2.89 -17.61
C HIS A 69 6.25 -2.14 -17.12
N THR A 70 5.39 -2.82 -16.36
CA THR A 70 4.16 -2.22 -15.82
C THR A 70 4.34 -1.85 -14.36
N ARG A 71 4.26 -0.55 -14.07
CA ARG A 71 4.41 -0.02 -12.71
C ARG A 71 3.35 1.03 -12.44
N TYR A 72 2.69 0.91 -11.30
CA TYR A 72 1.73 1.88 -10.80
C TYR A 72 2.35 2.67 -9.67
N VAL A 73 2.01 3.95 -9.60
CA VAL A 73 2.57 4.87 -8.59
C VAL A 73 1.41 5.51 -7.85
N VAL A 74 1.43 5.40 -6.53
CA VAL A 74 0.44 6.06 -5.65
C VAL A 74 1.17 7.02 -4.73
N MET A 75 0.72 8.27 -4.72
CA MET A 75 1.28 9.31 -3.86
C MET A 75 0.72 9.18 -2.44
N PRO A 76 1.55 9.33 -1.39
CA PRO A 76 1.05 9.37 -0.03
C PRO A 76 0.22 10.63 0.22
N MET A 77 -0.68 10.50 1.19
CA MET A 77 -1.31 11.63 1.84
C MET A 77 -0.55 11.98 3.11
N ARG A 78 -0.49 13.26 3.45
CA ARG A 78 -0.06 13.66 4.78
C ARG A 78 -1.16 13.28 5.78
N LEU A 79 -0.78 12.44 6.75
CA LEU A 79 -1.53 12.22 7.98
C LEU A 79 -1.49 13.48 8.86
#